data_AF-K2FMS4-F1
#
_entry.id   AF-K2FMS4-F1
#
_cell.length_a   1.000
_cell.length_b   1.000
_cell.length_c   1.000
_cell.angle_alpha   90.00
_cell.angle_beta   90.00
_cell.angle_gamma   90.00
#
_symmetry.space_group_name_H-M   'P 1'
#
loop_
_entity.id
_entity.type
_entity.pdbx_description
1 polymer ?
#
loop_
_entity_poly.entity_id
_entity_poly.type
_entity_poly.pdbx_seq_one_letter_code
_entity_poly.pdbx_strand_id
1 'polypeptide(L)'
;SKQAIDLINSADIVSETSFVLGMPDDTPESIARTIELAKQYNPDMAFFLAIAPWPYAELYPELEPYVATKDYRKYNLVEPVVKPKKMTLEELERALGKAAQRFYMHKFRNLDKLTPWKQEFMLSVLDILINHSYLAEQMKDAMKAGKQMPDEVRALLKAVKFGVPDNSDEKPGLAPIP
;
A
#
# COMPACT_ATOMS: atom_id res chain seq x y z
N SER A 1 -9.59 2.07 16.39
CA SER A 1 -8.45 1.93 15.45
C SER A 1 -7.49 3.10 15.50
N LYS A 2 -7.93 4.36 15.31
CA LYS A 2 -7.02 5.53 15.35
C LYS A 2 -6.15 5.61 16.61
N GLN A 3 -6.76 5.48 17.79
CA GLN A 3 -6.05 5.51 19.07
C GLN A 3 -4.94 4.45 19.17
N ALA A 4 -5.13 3.26 18.58
CA ALA A 4 -4.10 2.23 18.58
C ALA A 4 -2.90 2.62 17.71
N ILE A 5 -3.16 3.22 16.54
CA ILE A 5 -2.10 3.72 15.65
C ILE A 5 -1.37 4.90 16.31
N ASP A 6 -2.09 5.80 16.96
CA ASP A 6 -1.48 6.91 17.70
C ASP A 6 -0.54 6.39 18.81
N LEU A 7 -0.95 5.35 19.55
CA LEU A 7 -0.12 4.70 20.58
C LEU A 7 1.12 4.04 19.97
N ILE A 8 0.97 3.26 18.89
CA ILE A 8 2.08 2.61 18.17
C ILE A 8 3.08 3.65 17.67
N ASN A 9 2.59 4.74 17.07
CA ASN A 9 3.42 5.84 16.59
C ASN A 9 4.13 6.55 17.74
N SER A 10 3.46 6.76 18.89
CA SER A 10 4.06 7.39 20.07
C SER A 10 5.17 6.56 20.71
N ALA A 11 5.07 5.22 20.58
CA ALA A 11 6.09 4.28 21.02
C ALA A 11 7.20 4.08 19.97
N ASP A 12 7.19 4.86 18.88
CA ASP A 12 8.10 4.73 17.76
C ASP A 12 8.17 3.30 17.18
N ILE A 13 7.02 2.60 17.12
CA ILE A 13 6.90 1.27 16.51
C ILE A 13 6.31 1.43 15.10
N VAL A 14 6.79 0.65 14.12
CA VAL A 14 6.24 0.68 12.75
C VAL A 14 4.81 0.15 12.73
N SER A 15 3.90 0.93 12.16
CA SER A 15 2.51 0.52 11.98
C SER A 15 2.22 0.10 10.54
N GLU A 16 1.61 -1.06 10.38
CA GLU A 16 1.07 -1.54 9.11
C GLU A 16 -0.47 -1.60 9.20
N THR A 17 -1.17 -1.12 8.16
CA THR A 17 -2.64 -1.18 8.11
C THR A 17 -3.13 -1.61 6.75
N SER A 18 -4.02 -2.60 6.73
CA SER A 18 -4.67 -3.10 5.53
C SER A 18 -6.09 -2.54 5.40
N PHE A 19 -6.39 -1.96 4.24
CA PHE A 19 -7.68 -1.46 3.84
C PHE A 19 -8.23 -2.37 2.75
N VAL A 20 -9.30 -3.09 3.06
CA VAL A 20 -9.98 -3.96 2.10
C VAL A 20 -10.99 -3.13 1.29
N LEU A 21 -10.92 -3.24 -0.02
CA LEU A 21 -11.75 -2.55 -1.00
C LEU A 21 -12.26 -3.56 -2.05
N GLY A 22 -13.24 -3.16 -2.85
CA GLY A 22 -13.76 -3.99 -3.94
C GLY A 22 -14.99 -4.80 -3.56
N MET A 23 -15.69 -4.41 -2.50
CA MET A 23 -17.01 -4.95 -2.20
C MET A 23 -18.00 -4.61 -3.32
N PRO A 24 -19.05 -5.42 -3.56
CA PRO A 24 -20.00 -5.16 -4.64
C PRO A 24 -20.66 -3.76 -4.56
N ASP A 25 -20.83 -3.23 -3.36
CA ASP A 25 -21.47 -1.93 -3.13
C ASP A 25 -20.50 -0.74 -3.09
N ASP A 26 -19.18 -1.00 -3.25
CA ASP A 26 -18.19 0.06 -3.31
C ASP A 26 -18.43 0.99 -4.50
N THR A 27 -18.08 2.25 -4.28
CA THR A 27 -18.22 3.37 -5.20
C THR A 27 -16.89 4.09 -5.34
N PRO A 28 -16.64 4.80 -6.45
CA PRO A 28 -15.47 5.68 -6.55
C PRO A 28 -15.38 6.65 -5.36
N GLU A 29 -16.52 7.15 -4.88
CA GLU A 29 -16.62 8.04 -3.73
C GLU A 29 -16.30 7.34 -2.41
N SER A 30 -16.75 6.09 -2.18
CA SER A 30 -16.39 5.34 -0.96
C SER A 30 -14.90 5.03 -0.93
N ILE A 31 -14.32 4.61 -2.05
CA ILE A 31 -12.87 4.38 -2.16
C ILE A 31 -12.09 5.67 -1.89
N ALA A 32 -12.53 6.81 -2.45
CA ALA A 32 -11.91 8.10 -2.19
C ALA A 32 -11.97 8.48 -0.70
N ARG A 33 -13.10 8.24 -0.01
CA ARG A 33 -13.22 8.45 1.43
C ARG A 33 -12.28 7.55 2.22
N THR A 34 -12.13 6.28 1.83
CA THR A 34 -11.19 5.35 2.49
C THR A 34 -9.74 5.83 2.36
N ILE A 35 -9.36 6.41 1.22
CA ILE A 35 -8.02 7.00 1.03
C ILE A 35 -7.79 8.16 2.00
N GLU A 36 -8.75 9.06 2.15
CA GLU A 36 -8.63 10.18 3.10
C GLU A 36 -8.60 9.67 4.55
N LEU A 37 -9.37 8.63 4.87
CA LEU A 37 -9.33 7.98 6.18
C LEU A 37 -7.96 7.35 6.47
N ALA A 38 -7.36 6.68 5.48
CA ALA A 38 -6.03 6.10 5.60
C ALA A 38 -4.97 7.18 5.92
N LYS A 39 -5.05 8.34 5.25
CA LYS A 39 -4.18 9.48 5.56
C LYS A 39 -4.42 10.02 6.98
N GLN A 40 -5.68 10.12 7.41
CA GLN A 40 -6.02 10.59 8.75
C GLN A 40 -5.53 9.64 9.86
N TYR A 41 -5.58 8.34 9.62
CA TYR A 41 -5.03 7.34 10.53
C TYR A 41 -3.51 7.36 10.56
N ASN A 42 -2.87 7.79 9.46
CA ASN A 42 -1.42 7.95 9.33
C ASN A 42 -0.60 6.73 9.81
N PRO A 43 -0.91 5.50 9.35
CA PRO A 43 -0.01 4.38 9.57
C PRO A 43 1.31 4.60 8.82
N ASP A 44 2.36 3.87 9.17
CA ASP A 44 3.63 3.91 8.44
C ASP A 44 3.48 3.27 7.07
N MET A 45 2.85 2.10 7.02
CA MET A 45 2.54 1.37 5.80
C MET A 45 1.03 1.16 5.66
N ALA A 46 0.51 1.39 4.45
CA ALA A 46 -0.88 1.09 4.12
C ALA A 46 -0.98 0.20 2.88
N PHE A 47 -1.76 -0.86 3.00
CA PHE A 47 -2.06 -1.78 1.90
C PHE A 47 -3.53 -1.64 1.51
N PHE A 48 -3.80 -1.39 0.22
CA PHE A 48 -5.15 -1.34 -0.34
C PHE A 48 -5.38 -2.64 -1.09
N LEU A 49 -6.13 -3.54 -0.47
CA LEU A 49 -6.30 -4.92 -0.92
C LEU A 49 -7.67 -5.11 -1.55
N ALA A 50 -7.72 -5.87 -2.65
CA ALA A 50 -8.98 -6.30 -3.24
C ALA A 50 -9.59 -7.45 -2.44
N ILE A 51 -10.89 -7.40 -2.18
CA ILE A 51 -11.61 -8.52 -1.56
C ILE A 51 -11.54 -9.77 -2.45
N ALA A 52 -11.14 -10.89 -1.86
CA ALA A 52 -11.08 -12.18 -2.51
C ALA A 52 -11.88 -13.22 -1.69
N PRO A 53 -13.15 -13.47 -2.04
CA PRO A 53 -14.01 -14.36 -1.26
C PRO A 53 -13.68 -15.82 -1.56
N TRP A 54 -12.98 -16.48 -0.64
CA TRP A 54 -12.70 -17.90 -0.75
C TRP A 54 -13.98 -18.73 -0.61
N PRO A 55 -14.15 -19.86 -1.34
CA PRO A 55 -15.36 -20.68 -1.29
C PRO A 55 -15.75 -21.20 0.10
N TYR A 56 -14.76 -21.32 0.99
CA TYR A 56 -14.94 -21.78 2.38
C TYR A 56 -15.17 -20.62 3.36
N ALA A 57 -15.06 -19.36 2.92
CA ALA A 57 -15.28 -18.20 3.78
C ALA A 57 -16.77 -17.98 4.00
N GLU A 58 -17.16 -17.55 5.20
CA GLU A 58 -18.55 -17.27 5.55
C GLU A 58 -19.20 -16.23 4.63
N LEU A 59 -18.41 -15.28 4.13
CA LEU A 59 -18.86 -14.22 3.23
C LEU A 59 -19.08 -14.70 1.78
N TYR A 60 -18.65 -15.93 1.43
CA TYR A 60 -18.74 -16.43 0.06
C TYR A 60 -20.16 -16.48 -0.49
N PRO A 61 -21.18 -17.01 0.20
CA PRO A 61 -22.53 -17.10 -0.35
C PRO A 61 -23.11 -15.73 -0.73
N GLU A 62 -22.74 -14.67 0.00
CA GLU A 62 -23.19 -13.30 -0.27
C GLU A 62 -22.47 -12.68 -1.48
N LEU A 63 -21.20 -13.04 -1.67
CA LEU A 63 -20.35 -12.49 -2.74
C LEU A 63 -20.32 -13.35 -4.01
N GLU A 64 -20.72 -14.63 -3.94
CA GLU A 64 -20.70 -15.57 -5.07
C GLU A 64 -21.39 -15.01 -6.33
N PRO A 65 -22.57 -14.36 -6.25
CA PRO A 65 -23.22 -13.80 -7.43
C PRO A 65 -22.39 -12.73 -8.16
N TYR A 66 -21.41 -12.13 -7.48
CA TYR A 66 -20.57 -11.07 -7.98
C TYR A 66 -19.16 -11.54 -8.37
N VAL A 67 -18.83 -12.82 -8.16
CA VAL A 67 -17.50 -13.36 -8.48
C VAL A 67 -17.24 -13.26 -9.99
N ALA A 68 -16.17 -12.56 -10.36
CA ALA A 68 -15.76 -12.36 -11.74
C ALA A 68 -15.08 -13.59 -12.34
N THR A 69 -14.35 -14.34 -11.51
CA THR A 69 -13.55 -15.50 -11.89
C THR A 69 -13.41 -16.45 -10.71
N LYS A 70 -13.47 -17.76 -10.95
CA LYS A 70 -13.13 -18.81 -9.97
C LYS A 70 -11.70 -19.35 -10.15
N ASP A 71 -10.88 -18.65 -10.94
CA ASP A 71 -9.45 -18.93 -11.06
C ASP A 71 -8.72 -18.48 -9.79
N TYR A 72 -8.52 -19.41 -8.86
CA TYR A 72 -7.91 -19.14 -7.55
C TYR A 72 -6.46 -18.63 -7.62
N ARG A 73 -5.80 -18.73 -8.77
CA ARG A 73 -4.47 -18.12 -8.97
C ARG A 73 -4.52 -16.59 -8.90
N LYS A 74 -5.69 -15.99 -9.18
CA LYS A 74 -5.93 -14.54 -9.12
C LYS A 74 -6.37 -14.06 -7.73
N TYR A 75 -6.55 -14.95 -6.78
CA TYR A 75 -7.00 -14.62 -5.41
C TYR A 75 -5.79 -14.19 -4.56
N ASN A 76 -5.05 -13.20 -5.04
CA ASN A 76 -3.78 -12.71 -4.48
C ASN A 76 -3.94 -11.37 -3.72
N LEU A 77 -5.17 -10.92 -3.48
CA LEU A 77 -5.51 -9.67 -2.80
C LEU A 77 -5.07 -8.38 -3.53
N VAL A 78 -4.50 -8.52 -4.73
CA VAL A 78 -4.12 -7.40 -5.60
C VAL A 78 -5.07 -7.30 -6.77
N GLU A 79 -5.29 -8.41 -7.46
CA GLU A 79 -6.24 -8.50 -8.57
C GLU A 79 -7.68 -8.52 -8.04
N PRO A 80 -8.56 -7.61 -8.49
CA PRO A 80 -9.96 -7.67 -8.12
C PRO A 80 -10.66 -8.86 -8.78
N VAL A 81 -11.23 -9.74 -7.96
CA VAL A 81 -11.96 -10.95 -8.39
C VAL A 81 -13.48 -10.86 -8.17
N VAL A 82 -13.96 -9.75 -7.58
CA VAL A 82 -15.38 -9.46 -7.36
C VAL A 82 -15.78 -8.27 -8.21
N LYS A 83 -16.89 -8.39 -8.94
CA LYS A 83 -17.43 -7.31 -9.78
C LYS A 83 -18.18 -6.29 -8.92
N PRO A 84 -17.74 -5.02 -8.89
CA PRO A 84 -18.53 -3.96 -8.28
C PRO A 84 -19.78 -3.67 -9.10
N LYS A 85 -20.87 -3.23 -8.44
CA LYS A 85 -22.14 -2.90 -9.08
C LYS A 85 -22.14 -1.54 -9.76
N LYS A 86 -21.28 -0.62 -9.31
CA LYS A 86 -21.31 0.82 -9.65
C LYS A 86 -20.08 1.30 -10.43
N MET A 87 -19.18 0.40 -10.80
CA MET A 87 -18.00 0.68 -11.62
C MET A 87 -17.57 -0.61 -12.34
N THR A 88 -16.63 -0.53 -13.27
CA THR A 88 -16.04 -1.71 -13.90
C THR A 88 -14.92 -2.31 -13.05
N LEU A 89 -14.56 -3.56 -13.34
CA LEU A 89 -13.44 -4.24 -12.67
C LEU A 89 -12.10 -3.51 -12.92
N GLU A 90 -11.92 -2.99 -14.13
CA GLU A 90 -10.75 -2.19 -14.53
C GLU A 90 -10.70 -0.83 -13.82
N GLU A 91 -11.87 -0.20 -13.58
CA GLU A 91 -11.97 1.03 -12.80
C GLU A 91 -11.59 0.80 -11.34
N LEU A 92 -12.00 -0.34 -10.77
CA LEU A 92 -11.63 -0.76 -9.41
C LEU A 92 -10.12 -1.01 -9.30
N GLU A 93 -9.53 -1.77 -10.22
CA GLU A 93 -8.08 -2.02 -10.26
C GLU A 93 -7.30 -0.70 -10.30
N ARG A 94 -7.72 0.21 -11.19
CA ARG A 94 -7.12 1.55 -11.29
C ARG A 94 -7.32 2.37 -10.01
N ALA A 95 -8.45 2.20 -9.32
CA ALA A 95 -8.74 2.89 -8.06
C ALA A 95 -7.84 2.39 -6.93
N LEU A 96 -7.59 1.07 -6.83
CA LEU A 96 -6.64 0.47 -5.88
C LEU A 96 -5.22 1.01 -6.07
N GLY A 97 -4.73 1.03 -7.32
CA GLY A 97 -3.41 1.60 -7.63
C GLY A 97 -3.32 3.09 -7.30
N LYS A 98 -4.37 3.87 -7.61
CA LYS A 98 -4.44 5.29 -7.23
C LYS A 98 -4.49 5.50 -5.72
N ALA A 99 -5.14 4.60 -4.98
CA ALA A 99 -5.23 4.66 -3.52
C ALA A 99 -3.84 4.54 -2.89
N ALA A 100 -3.10 3.49 -3.27
CA ALA A 100 -1.72 3.29 -2.84
C ALA A 100 -0.84 4.49 -3.21
N GLN A 101 -0.88 4.93 -4.48
CA GLN A 101 -0.10 6.07 -4.94
C GLN A 101 -0.36 7.34 -4.10
N ARG A 102 -1.64 7.69 -3.89
CA ARG A 102 -2.03 8.90 -3.15
C ARG A 102 -1.61 8.84 -1.68
N PHE A 103 -1.74 7.68 -1.06
CA PHE A 103 -1.32 7.48 0.32
C PHE A 103 0.20 7.63 0.45
N TYR A 104 0.97 6.90 -0.34
CA TYR A 104 2.44 6.93 -0.25
C TYR A 104 3.03 8.29 -0.65
N MET A 105 2.47 8.97 -1.65
CA MET A 105 2.86 10.36 -1.95
C MET A 105 2.61 11.30 -0.76
N HIS A 106 1.48 11.14 -0.05
CA HIS A 106 1.20 11.92 1.15
C HIS A 106 2.17 11.57 2.29
N LYS A 107 2.44 10.29 2.52
CA LYS A 107 3.34 9.81 3.58
C LYS A 107 4.77 10.30 3.34
N PHE A 108 5.31 10.16 2.12
CA PHE A 108 6.68 10.57 1.81
C PHE A 108 6.90 12.09 1.82
N ARG A 109 5.86 12.90 1.58
CA ARG A 109 5.93 14.36 1.79
C ARG A 109 6.06 14.76 3.26
N ASN A 110 5.77 13.86 4.17
CA ASN A 110 5.84 14.07 5.62
C ASN A 110 6.88 13.14 6.28
N LEU A 111 7.83 12.61 5.49
CA LEU A 111 8.82 11.66 5.95
C LEU A 111 9.75 12.27 7.01
N ASP A 112 10.02 13.57 6.88
CA ASP A 112 10.79 14.39 7.82
C ASP A 112 10.20 14.43 9.24
N LYS A 113 8.92 14.09 9.41
CA LYS A 113 8.25 14.02 10.71
C LYS A 113 8.48 12.71 11.45
N LEU A 114 9.07 11.72 10.80
CA LEU A 114 9.39 10.42 11.40
C LEU A 114 10.79 10.44 12.03
N THR A 115 11.04 9.52 12.95
CA THR A 115 12.39 9.30 13.50
C THR A 115 13.35 8.82 12.42
N PRO A 116 14.68 9.09 12.52
CA PRO A 116 15.64 8.74 11.48
C PRO A 116 15.60 7.26 11.05
N TRP A 117 15.44 6.35 12.01
CA TRP A 117 15.38 4.91 11.72
C TRP A 117 14.10 4.54 10.94
N LYS A 118 12.94 5.15 11.28
CA LYS A 118 11.70 4.95 10.52
C LYS A 118 11.82 5.51 9.10
N GLN A 119 12.52 6.62 8.92
CA GLN A 119 12.79 7.16 7.58
C GLN A 119 13.59 6.15 6.75
N GLU A 120 14.67 5.62 7.30
CA GLU A 120 15.52 4.60 6.66
C GLU A 120 14.72 3.32 6.35
N PHE A 121 13.94 2.82 7.31
CA PHE A 121 13.07 1.66 7.15
C PHE A 121 12.07 1.87 6.01
N MET A 122 11.34 2.99 6.02
CA MET A 122 10.33 3.30 5.01
C MET A 122 10.92 3.44 3.60
N LEU A 123 12.13 4.02 3.50
CA LEU A 123 12.83 4.15 2.22
C LEU A 123 13.35 2.79 1.72
N SER A 124 13.81 1.93 2.62
CA SER A 124 14.22 0.56 2.30
C SER A 124 13.05 -0.27 1.78
N VAL A 125 11.90 -0.19 2.46
CA VAL A 125 10.65 -0.84 2.02
C VAL A 125 10.20 -0.29 0.67
N LEU A 126 10.27 1.03 0.44
CA LEU A 126 9.94 1.62 -0.86
C LEU A 126 10.84 1.07 -1.98
N ASP A 127 12.15 0.96 -1.73
CA ASP A 127 13.08 0.41 -2.71
C ASP A 127 12.76 -1.06 -3.04
N ILE A 128 12.42 -1.86 -2.02
CA ILE A 128 11.94 -3.25 -2.20
C ILE A 128 10.65 -3.26 -3.02
N LEU A 129 9.69 -2.38 -2.73
CA LEU A 129 8.43 -2.32 -3.46
C LEU A 129 8.64 -1.96 -4.94
N ILE A 130 9.56 -1.02 -5.23
CA ILE A 130 9.87 -0.58 -6.60
C ILE A 130 10.69 -1.64 -7.36
N ASN A 131 11.64 -2.31 -6.71
CA ASN A 131 12.62 -3.16 -7.39
C ASN A 131 12.27 -4.65 -7.35
N HIS A 132 11.51 -5.09 -6.33
CA HIS A 132 11.36 -6.51 -5.99
C HIS A 132 9.90 -6.98 -5.78
N SER A 133 8.89 -6.09 -5.80
CA SER A 133 7.50 -6.50 -5.62
C SER A 133 6.73 -6.71 -6.94
N TYR A 134 5.61 -7.45 -6.87
CA TYR A 134 4.63 -7.59 -7.96
C TYR A 134 4.11 -6.23 -8.50
N LEU A 135 4.10 -5.19 -7.65
CA LEU A 135 3.72 -3.83 -8.04
C LEU A 135 4.82 -3.12 -8.87
N ALA A 136 6.03 -3.67 -8.95
CA ALA A 136 7.13 -3.10 -9.73
C ALA A 136 6.79 -2.99 -11.21
N GLU A 137 6.02 -3.94 -11.76
CA GLU A 137 5.63 -3.94 -13.17
C GLU A 137 4.59 -2.84 -13.44
N GLN A 138 3.54 -2.76 -12.62
CA GLN A 138 2.52 -1.69 -12.68
C GLN A 138 3.11 -0.29 -12.41
N MET A 139 4.09 -0.16 -11.50
CA MET A 139 4.79 1.10 -11.23
C MET A 139 5.76 1.48 -12.35
N LYS A 140 6.46 0.51 -12.95
CA LYS A 140 7.31 0.73 -14.14
C LYS A 140 6.47 1.18 -15.33
N ASP A 141 5.29 0.62 -15.52
CA ASP A 141 4.37 1.01 -16.59
C ASP A 141 3.78 2.40 -16.36
N ALA A 142 3.42 2.74 -15.11
CA ALA A 142 3.01 4.09 -14.74
C ALA A 142 4.14 5.14 -14.95
N MET A 143 5.40 4.75 -14.68
CA MET A 143 6.58 5.59 -14.92
C MET A 143 6.89 5.75 -16.42
N LYS A 144 6.71 4.70 -17.23
CA LYS A 144 6.84 4.75 -18.70
C LYS A 144 5.74 5.61 -19.34
N ALA A 145 4.54 5.64 -18.75
CA ALA A 145 3.40 6.45 -19.20
C ALA A 145 3.52 7.96 -18.88
N GLY A 146 4.71 8.45 -18.50
CA GLY A 146 4.99 9.88 -18.35
C GLY A 146 4.57 10.52 -17.03
N LYS A 147 4.04 9.76 -16.07
CA LYS A 147 3.87 10.22 -14.67
C LYS A 147 5.19 10.03 -13.94
N GLN A 148 6.11 10.97 -14.14
CA GLN A 148 7.40 10.96 -13.44
C GLN A 148 7.18 10.95 -11.92
N MET A 149 7.92 10.09 -11.21
CA MET A 149 8.02 10.18 -9.76
C MET A 149 8.42 11.61 -9.39
N PRO A 150 7.77 12.25 -8.39
CA PRO A 150 8.15 13.57 -7.92
C PRO A 150 9.65 13.62 -7.63
N ASP A 151 10.32 14.68 -8.07
CA ASP A 151 11.79 14.78 -8.01
C ASP A 151 12.34 14.62 -6.59
N GLU A 152 11.56 15.05 -5.59
CA GLU A 152 11.83 14.85 -4.16
C GLU A 152 11.98 13.37 -3.79
N VAL A 153 11.08 12.50 -4.29
CA VAL A 153 11.12 11.05 -4.03
C VAL A 153 12.32 10.42 -4.73
N ARG A 154 12.68 10.91 -5.93
CA ARG A 154 13.87 10.44 -6.66
C ARG A 154 15.17 10.85 -5.96
N ALA A 155 15.22 12.06 -5.41
CA ALA A 155 16.36 12.55 -4.66
C ALA A 155 16.54 11.77 -3.35
N LEU A 156 15.45 11.51 -2.62
CA LEU A 156 15.45 10.71 -1.40
C LEU A 156 15.88 9.24 -1.64
N LEU A 157 15.37 8.61 -2.71
CA LEU A 157 15.80 7.25 -3.11
C LEU A 157 17.29 7.19 -3.46
N LYS A 158 17.83 8.21 -4.13
CA LYS A 158 19.27 8.30 -4.38
C LYS A 158 20.04 8.47 -3.08
N ALA A 159 19.61 9.36 -2.18
CA ALA A 159 20.27 9.58 -0.90
C ALA A 159 20.34 8.30 -0.04
N VAL A 160 19.31 7.45 -0.09
CA VAL A 160 19.31 6.14 0.59
C VAL A 160 20.26 5.17 -0.08
N LYS A 161 20.26 5.07 -1.42
CA LYS A 161 21.22 4.21 -2.14
C LYS A 161 22.69 4.61 -1.96
N PHE A 162 22.97 5.87 -1.68
CA PHE A 162 24.32 6.37 -1.40
C PHE A 162 24.64 6.49 0.10
N GLY A 163 23.64 6.33 0.97
CA GLY A 163 23.76 6.39 2.43
C GLY A 163 23.73 5.01 3.11
N VAL A 164 23.33 3.96 2.40
CA VAL A 164 23.55 2.56 2.82
C VAL A 164 25.01 2.22 2.50
N PRO A 165 25.89 2.06 3.51
CA PRO A 165 27.19 1.46 3.25
C PRO A 165 26.93 0.07 2.67
N ASP A 166 27.76 -0.35 1.70
CA ASP A 166 27.87 -1.76 1.32
C ASP A 166 28.45 -2.51 2.52
N ASN A 167 27.58 -2.77 3.50
CA ASN A 167 27.93 -3.43 4.74
C ASN A 167 27.43 -4.86 4.65
N SER A 168 28.18 -5.65 3.91
CA SER A 168 28.15 -7.10 4.04
C SER A 168 28.59 -7.59 5.43
N ASP A 169 29.04 -6.68 6.33
CA ASP A 169 29.55 -7.01 7.66
C ASP A 169 28.95 -6.24 8.87
N GLU A 170 28.01 -5.29 8.72
CA GLU A 170 27.33 -4.67 9.88
C GLU A 170 25.89 -5.12 10.04
N LYS A 171 25.54 -5.51 11.28
CA LYS A 171 24.19 -5.90 11.66
C LYS A 171 23.21 -4.76 11.32
N PRO A 172 22.10 -5.03 10.61
CA PRO A 172 21.10 -4.01 10.32
C PRO A 172 20.60 -3.43 11.64
N GLY A 173 20.45 -2.10 11.69
CA GLY A 173 19.97 -1.37 12.85
C GLY A 173 18.71 -2.03 13.41
N LEU A 174 18.87 -2.76 14.52
CA LEU A 174 17.75 -3.38 15.20
C LEU A 174 16.83 -2.25 15.66
N ALA A 175 15.53 -2.43 15.44
CA ALA A 175 14.52 -1.59 16.07
C ALA A 175 14.86 -1.48 17.57
N PRO A 176 14.85 -0.27 18.16
CA PRO A 176 15.10 -0.13 19.58
C PRO A 176 14.03 -0.94 20.32
N ILE A 177 14.44 -2.07 20.88
CA ILE A 177 13.58 -2.95 21.65
C ILE A 177 13.37 -2.23 23.00
N PRO A 178 12.12 -1.97 23.43
CA PRO A 178 11.85 -1.37 24.74
C PRO A 178 12.33 -2.24 25.90
#